data_AF-A0A654DFA5-F1
#
_entry.id   AF-A0A654DFA5-F1
#
_cell.length_a   1.000
_cell.length_b   1.000
_cell.length_c   1.000
_cell.angle_alpha   90.00
_cell.angle_beta   90.00
_cell.angle_gamma   90.00
#
_symmetry.space_group_name_H-M   'P 1'
#
loop_
_entity.id
_entity.type
_entity.pdbx_description
1 polymer ?
#
loop_
_entity_poly.entity_id
_entity_poly.type
_entity_poly.pdbx_seq_one_letter_code
_entity_poly.pdbx_strand_id
1 'polypeptide(L)' 'MLDEANAAAVRLMVERLADHDVIKVFNLTGGLGPVADLAAEQMKIRELDY' A
#
# COMPACT_ATOMS: atom_id res chain seq x y z
N MET A 1 -14.59 3.19 -3.86
CA MET A 1 -13.70 4.30 -3.46
C MET A 1 -13.71 4.35 -1.95
N LEU A 2 -12.55 4.43 -1.28
CA LEU A 2 -12.50 4.64 0.16
C LEU A 2 -12.82 6.11 0.45
N ASP A 3 -13.60 6.39 1.49
CA ASP A 3 -13.69 7.75 2.01
C ASP A 3 -12.35 8.19 2.63
N GLU A 4 -12.19 9.50 2.82
CA GLU A 4 -10.92 10.10 3.24
C GLU A 4 -10.45 9.56 4.61
N ALA A 5 -11.37 9.34 5.55
CA ALA A 5 -11.04 8.83 6.87
C ALA A 5 -10.52 7.38 6.79
N ASN A 6 -11.20 6.54 6.01
CA ASN A 6 -10.80 5.16 5.79
C ASN A 6 -9.50 5.06 4.97
N ALA A 7 -9.29 5.94 4.00
CA ALA A 7 -8.04 6.01 3.24
C ALA A 7 -6.85 6.41 4.14
N ALA A 8 -7.04 7.37 5.06
CA ALA A 8 -6.03 7.76 6.03
C ALA A 8 -5.68 6.62 7.01
N ALA A 9 -6.70 5.89 7.49
CA ALA A 9 -6.48 4.73 8.35
C ALA A 9 -5.70 3.62 7.64
N VAL A 10 -6.06 3.30 6.39
CA VAL A 10 -5.35 2.30 5.59
C VAL A 10 -3.92 2.75 5.30
N ARG A 11 -3.69 4.02 4.95
CA ARG A 11 -2.35 4.59 4.75
C ARG A 11 -1.48 4.39 5.99
N LEU A 12 -1.98 4.72 7.18
CA LEU A 12 -1.27 4.52 8.45
C LEU A 12 -0.93 3.04 8.72
N MET A 13 -1.81 2.12 8.32
CA MET A 13 -1.56 0.68 8.45
C MET A 13 -0.46 0.23 7.49
N VAL A 14 -0.53 0.59 6.21
CA VAL A 14 0.46 0.21 5.19
C VAL A 14 1.83 0.82 5.48
N GLU A 15 1.88 2.06 5.95
CA GLU A 15 3.13 2.71 6.39
C GLU A 15 3.86 1.95 7.51
N ARG A 16 3.13 1.20 8.35
CA ARG A 16 3.72 0.42 9.44
C ARG A 16 4.06 -1.03 9.06
N LEU A 17 3.68 -1.47 7.87
CA LEU A 17 4.02 -2.81 7.41
C LEU A 17 5.53 -2.94 7.15
N ALA A 18 6.05 -4.14 7.36
CA ALA A 18 7.37 -4.50 6.87
C ALA A 18 7.37 -4.55 5.34
N ASP A 19 8.53 -4.36 4.71
CA ASP A 19 8.64 -4.22 3.25
C ASP A 19 8.05 -5.42 2.49
N HIS A 20 8.29 -6.64 2.98
CA HIS A 20 7.72 -7.85 2.40
C HIS A 20 6.18 -7.86 2.39
N ASP A 21 5.56 -7.28 3.44
CA ASP A 21 4.11 -7.20 3.56
C ASP A 21 3.53 -6.13 2.64
N VAL A 22 4.25 -5.01 2.44
CA VAL A 22 3.85 -3.98 1.46
C VAL A 22 3.81 -4.57 0.05
N ILE A 23 4.86 -5.29 -0.36
CA ILE A 23 4.92 -5.98 -1.66
C ILE A 23 3.78 -7.01 -1.78
N LYS A 24 3.52 -7.77 -0.71
CA LYS A 24 2.45 -8.76 -0.69
C LYS A 24 1.07 -8.13 -0.85
N VAL A 25 0.81 -6.98 -0.23
CA VAL A 25 -0.45 -6.22 -0.40
C VAL A 25 -0.61 -5.80 -1.86
N PHE A 26 0.41 -5.20 -2.47
CA PHE A 26 0.37 -4.82 -3.88
C PHE A 26 0.05 -6.03 -4.78
N ASN A 27 0.76 -7.15 -4.57
CA ASN A 27 0.55 -8.37 -5.34
C ASN A 27 -0.84 -8.99 -5.16
N LEU A 28 -1.37 -9.02 -3.93
CA LEU A 28 -2.71 -9.55 -3.64
C LEU A 28 -3.83 -8.74 -4.29
N THR A 29 -3.62 -7.43 -4.45
CA THR A 29 -4.55 -6.55 -5.17
C THR A 29 -4.40 -6.62 -6.69
N GLY A 30 -3.42 -7.37 -7.20
CA GLY A 30 -3.07 -7.38 -8.62
C GLY A 30 -2.61 -6.02 -9.15
N GLY A 31 -2.09 -5.16 -8.25
CA GLY A 31 -1.69 -3.78 -8.59
C GLY A 31 -2.85 -2.82 -8.89
N LEU A 32 -4.09 -3.17 -8.51
CA LEU A 32 -5.27 -2.37 -8.85
C LEU A 32 -6.02 -1.86 -7.62
N GLY A 33 -6.45 -0.60 -7.70
CA GLY A 33 -7.34 0.03 -6.73
C GLY A 33 -6.60 0.76 -5.59
N PRO A 34 -7.36 1.43 -4.71
CA PRO A 34 -6.80 2.43 -3.79
C PRO A 34 -5.82 1.85 -2.76
N VAL A 35 -5.97 0.57 -2.41
CA VAL A 35 -5.02 -0.12 -1.51
C VAL A 35 -3.71 -0.45 -2.25
N ALA A 36 -3.80 -0.81 -3.53
CA ALA A 36 -2.64 -1.04 -4.39
C ALA A 36 -1.85 0.25 -4.60
N ASP A 37 -2.55 1.37 -4.85
CA ASP A 37 -1.92 2.68 -5.03
C ASP A 37 -1.12 3.11 -3.79
N LEU A 38 -1.68 2.89 -2.59
CA LEU A 38 -0.99 3.15 -1.33
C LEU A 38 0.22 2.23 -1.11
N ALA A 39 0.10 0.94 -1.45
CA ALA A 39 1.21 0.00 -1.39
C ALA A 39 2.33 0.39 -2.37
N ALA A 40 1.98 0.78 -3.60
CA ALA A 40 2.93 1.26 -4.61
C ALA A 40 3.65 2.54 -4.18
N GLU A 41 2.94 3.49 -3.55
CA GLU A 41 3.53 4.70 -2.97
C GLU A 41 4.59 4.34 -1.92
N GLN A 42 4.29 3.40 -1.02
CA GLN A 42 5.23 2.92 -0.01
C GLN A 42 6.41 2.15 -0.61
N MET A 43 6.18 1.31 -1.63
CA MET A 43 7.25 0.61 -2.33
C MET A 43 8.22 1.59 -2.99
N LYS A 44 7.71 2.68 -3.59
CA LYS A 44 8.54 3.74 -4.17
C LYS A 44 9.34 4.51 -3.13
N ILE A 45 8.73 4.87 -1.99
CA ILE A 45 9.40 5.61 -0.90
C ILE A 45 10.56 4.80 -0.32
N ARG A 46 10.42 3.48 -0.28
CA ARG A 46 11.38 2.56 0.35
C ARG A 46 12.33 1.88 -0.63
N GLU A 47 12.28 2.26 -1.91
CA GLU A 47 13.11 1.68 -2.98
C GLU A 47 12.99 0.14 -3.05
N LEU A 48 11.77 -0.38 -2.91
CA LEU A 48 11.53 -1.82 -3.01
C LEU A 48 11.47 -2.24 -4.48
N ASP A 49 12.20 -3.29 -4.83
CA ASP A 49 12.09 -3.90 -6.16
C ASP A 49 10.76 -4.68 -6.27
N TYR A 50 10.01 -4.36 -7.33
CA TYR A 50 8.68 -4.90 -7.64
C TYR A 50 8.74 -5.99 -8.70
#